data_AF-D6PDU2-F1
#
_entry.id   AF-D6PDU2-F1
#
_cell.length_a   1.000
_cell.length_b   1.000
_cell.length_c   1.000
_cell.angle_alpha   90.00
_cell.angle_beta   90.00
_cell.angle_gamma   90.00
#
_symmetry.space_group_name_H-M   'P 1'
#
loop_
_entity.id
_entity.type
_entity.pdbx_description
1 polymer ?
#
loop_
_entity_poly.entity_id
_entity_poly.type
_entity_poly.pdbx_seq_one_letter_code
_entity_poly.pdbx_strand_id
1 'polypeptide(L)' 'MKRIIQTNSISGLCLTKIDVLDSLDEIKICKAYEDIDDSIFGECMNLENVKPIYESLSGWESPTKI' A
#
# COMPACT_ATOMS: atom_id res chain seq x y z
N MET A 1 2.50 -1.61 5.49
CA MET A 1 1.67 -2.75 5.94
C MET A 1 2.49 -3.92 6.50
N LYS A 2 3.41 -4.51 5.73
CA LYS A 2 4.21 -5.68 6.17
C LYS A 2 4.87 -5.54 7.56
N ARG A 3 5.49 -4.38 7.83
CA ARG A 3 6.12 -4.08 9.14
C ARG A 3 5.12 -4.02 10.30
N ILE A 4 3.93 -3.44 10.08
CA ILE A 4 2.90 -3.32 11.11
C ILE A 4 2.37 -4.70 11.51
N ILE A 5 2.14 -5.59 10.53
CA ILE A 5 1.70 -6.97 10.77
C ILE A 5 2.76 -7.76 11.56
N GLN A 6 4.04 -7.62 11.19
CA GLN A 6 5.16 -8.27 11.88
C GLN A 6 5.35 -7.78 13.32
N THR A 7 5.10 -6.50 13.60
CA THR A 7 5.27 -5.93 14.94
C THR A 7 4.05 -6.13 15.86
N ASN A 8 2.83 -6.15 15.32
CA ASN A 8 1.61 -6.08 16.13
C ASN A 8 0.77 -7.36 16.14
N SER A 9 1.29 -8.51 15.66
CA SER A 9 0.58 -9.80 15.65
C SER A 9 -0.87 -9.68 15.16
N ILE A 10 -1.07 -8.93 14.08
CA ILE A 10 -2.41 -8.63 13.54
C ILE A 10 -2.96 -9.89 12.87
N SER A 11 -4.04 -10.46 13.42
CA SER A 11 -4.72 -11.64 12.88
C SER A 11 -5.73 -11.33 11.77
N GLY A 12 -6.11 -10.06 11.59
CA GLY A 12 -7.10 -9.65 10.60
C GLY A 12 -6.99 -8.16 10.29
N LEU A 13 -7.28 -7.81 9.05
CA LEU A 13 -7.27 -6.42 8.58
C LEU A 13 -8.70 -5.97 8.27
N CYS A 14 -9.11 -4.83 8.81
CA CYS A 14 -10.31 -4.14 8.37
C CYS A 14 -9.92 -3.09 7.33
N LEU A 15 -10.36 -3.28 6.09
CA LEU A 15 -10.23 -2.29 5.02
C LEU A 15 -11.44 -1.34 5.13
N THR A 16 -11.16 -0.04 5.23
CA THR A 16 -12.19 0.99 5.32
C THR A 16 -12.15 1.86 4.07
N LYS A 17 -13.29 2.50 3.76
CA LYS A 17 -13.45 3.40 2.60
C LYS A 17 -13.18 2.77 1.23
N ILE A 18 -13.59 1.52 1.06
CA ILE A 18 -13.47 0.84 -0.24
C ILE A 18 -14.32 1.53 -1.33
N ASP A 19 -15.40 2.21 -0.92
CA ASP A 19 -16.28 3.01 -1.78
C ASP A 19 -15.56 4.12 -2.56
N VAL A 20 -14.43 4.61 -2.05
CA VAL A 20 -13.62 5.63 -2.74
C VAL A 20 -12.89 5.06 -3.97
N LEU A 21 -12.75 3.73 -4.05
CA LEU A 21 -12.06 3.04 -5.14
C LEU A 21 -13.00 2.59 -6.26
N ASP A 22 -14.33 2.70 -6.09
CA ASP A 22 -15.38 2.21 -7.00
C ASP A 22 -15.50 2.93 -8.36
N SER A 23 -14.69 3.96 -8.60
CA SER A 23 -14.74 4.75 -9.84
C SER A 23 -13.36 4.94 -10.46
N LEU A 24 -12.40 4.08 -10.09
CA LEU A 24 -11.06 4.10 -10.67
C LEU A 24 -10.95 2.98 -11.71
N ASP A 25 -10.47 3.32 -12.90
CA ASP A 25 -10.15 2.32 -13.94
C ASP A 25 -8.95 1.46 -13.55
N GLU A 26 -7.99 2.05 -12.83
CA GLU A 26 -6.74 1.42 -12.41
C GLU A 26 -6.45 1.77 -10.94
N ILE A 27 -6.22 0.75 -10.13
CA ILE A 27 -5.82 0.87 -8.72
C ILE A 27 -4.34 0.49 -8.61
N LYS A 28 -3.53 1.45 -8.17
CA LYS A 28 -2.09 1.24 -7.96
C LYS A 28 -1.80 0.91 -6.50
N ILE A 29 -1.30 -0.30 -6.25
CA ILE A 29 -0.92 -0.77 -4.92
C ILE A 29 0.60 -0.73 -4.78
N CYS A 30 1.11 0.02 -3.81
CA CYS A 30 2.55 0.02 -3.52
C CYS A 30 2.96 -1.31 -2.86
N LYS A 31 3.75 -2.11 -3.57
CA LYS A 31 4.17 -3.46 -3.14
C LYS A 31 5.54 -3.46 -2.47
N ALA A 32 6.43 -2.64 -3.00
CA ALA A 32 7.80 -2.54 -2.54
C ALA A 32 8.28 -1.10 -2.66
N TYR A 33 9.44 -0.84 -2.09
CA TYR A 33 10.10 0.43 -2.12
C TYR A 33 11.54 0.15 -2.56
N GLU A 34 11.99 0.86 -3.59
CA GLU A 34 13.37 0.83 -4.06
C GLU A 34 14.13 1.95 -3.33
N ASP A 35 15.14 1.57 -2.56
CA ASP A 35 16.12 2.52 -2.05
C ASP A 35 17.30 2.59 -3.02
N ILE A 36 17.84 3.78 -3.21
CA ILE A 36 19.14 3.95 -3.87
C ILE A 36 20.28 3.65 -2.88
N ASP A 37 20.07 3.83 -1.58
CA ASP A 37 21.10 3.74 -0.53
C ASP A 37 20.93 2.56 0.45
N ASP A 38 20.06 1.59 0.13
CA ASP A 38 19.82 0.32 0.87
C ASP A 38 19.54 0.48 2.39
N SER A 39 19.12 1.67 2.82
CA SER A 39 19.00 2.11 4.21
C SER A 39 17.55 2.24 4.70
N ILE A 40 16.54 2.03 3.83
CA ILE A 40 15.09 2.11 4.15
C ILE A 40 14.71 1.36 5.43
N PHE A 41 15.40 0.27 5.76
CA PHE A 41 14.98 -0.59 6.86
C PHE A 41 15.40 -0.11 8.25
N GLY A 42 16.39 0.80 8.34
CA GLY A 42 16.99 1.25 9.59
C GLY A 42 16.33 2.46 10.24
N GLU A 43 16.03 3.52 9.48
CA GLU A 43 15.68 4.82 10.05
C GLU A 43 14.53 5.50 9.29
N CYS A 44 13.53 6.00 10.02
CA CYS A 44 12.40 6.76 9.46
C CYS A 44 12.80 8.08 8.78
N MET A 45 14.10 8.45 8.79
CA MET A 45 14.58 9.74 8.28
C MET A 45 14.81 9.75 6.76
N ASN A 46 15.02 8.61 6.11
CA ASN A 46 15.35 8.54 4.68
C ASN A 46 14.18 8.06 3.81
N LEU A 47 12.98 8.62 4.01
CA LEU A 47 11.81 8.28 3.17
C LEU A 47 11.72 9.14 1.90
N GLU A 48 12.45 10.25 1.82
CA GLU A 48 12.35 11.21 0.70
C GLU A 48 12.94 10.67 -0.61
N ASN A 49 14.00 9.86 -0.54
CA ASN A 49 14.68 9.30 -1.72
C ASN A 49 14.13 7.93 -2.16
N VAL A 50 13.08 7.47 -1.49
CA VAL A 50 12.52 6.14 -1.69
C VAL A 50 11.55 6.15 -2.86
N LYS A 51 11.79 5.27 -3.84
CA LYS A 51 10.88 5.13 -4.99
C LYS A 51 9.87 4.01 -4.73
N PRO A 52 8.56 4.32 -4.66
CA PRO A 52 7.53 3.30 -4.52
C PRO A 52 7.40 2.49 -5.81
N ILE A 53 7.42 1.16 -5.68
CA ILE A 53 7.12 0.22 -6.75
C ILE A 53 5.63 -0.14 -6.65
N TYR A 54 4.86 0.31 -7.63
CA TYR A 54 3.43 0.05 -7.73
C TYR A 54 3.13 -1.20 -8.56
N GLU A 55 2.15 -1.96 -8.11
CA GLU A 55 1.45 -2.98 -8.87
C GLU A 55 0.11 -2.40 -9.32
N SER A 56 -0.19 -2.50 -10.61
CA SER A 56 -1.46 -2.02 -11.18
C SER A 56 -2.48 -3.14 -11.20
N LEU A 57 -3.65 -2.86 -10.65
CA LEU A 57 -4.83 -3.72 -10.73
C LEU A 57 -5.93 -2.98 -11.49
N SER A 58 -6.71 -3.71 -12.26
CA SER A 58 -7.96 -3.17 -12.81
C SER A 58 -8.88 -2.81 -11.66
N GLY A 59 -9.35 -1.57 -11.61
CA GLY A 59 -10.40 -1.20 -10.68
C GLY A 59 -11.75 -1.76 -11.14
N TRP A 60 -12.80 -1.38 -10.43
CA TRP A 60 -14.16 -1.83 -10.70
C TRP A 60 -15.08 -0.62 -10.74
N GLU A 61 -15.93 -0.54 -11.75
CA GLU A 61 -16.92 0.56 -11.90
C GLU A 61 -18.26 0.24 -11.19
N SER A 62 -18.33 -0.89 -10.49
CA SER A 62 -19.55 -1.31 -9.80
C SER A 62 -19.54 -0.79 -8.36
N PRO A 63 -20.59 -0.12 -7.90
CA PRO A 63 -20.63 0.39 -6.53
C PRO A 63 -20.57 -0.78 -5.52
N THR A 64 -19.58 -0.72 -4.64
CA THR A 64 -19.39 -1.69 -3.56
C THR A 64 -20.43 -1.41 -2.49
N LYS A 65 -21.57 -2.11 -2.55
CA LYS A 65 -22.56 -2.10 -1.48
C LYS A 65 -21.98 -2.81 -0.26
N ILE A 66 -21.68 -2.03 0.78
CA ILE A 66 -21.35 -2.49 2.13
C ILE A 66 -22.62 -2.98 2.83
#